data_AF-A0A2S0MYT9-F1
#
_entry.id   AF-A0A2S0MYT9-F1
#
_cell.length_a   1.000
_cell.length_b   1.000
_cell.length_c   1.000
_cell.angle_alpha   90.00
_cell.angle_beta   90.00
_cell.angle_gamma   90.00
#
_symmetry.space_group_name_H-M   'P 1'
#
loop_
_entity.id
_entity.type
_entity.pdbx_description
1 polymer ?
#
loop_
_entity_poly.entity_id
_entity_poly.type
_entity_poly.pdbx_seq_one_letter_code
_entity_poly.pdbx_strand_id
1 'polypeptide(L)'
;MYLVTVGASSLSTMELSGDGNTLAILASNDPGRQPPELDIKPADLSCGPMVGSLYMALYARNSSTWQRQAAISRENADSWALASDGNAVFYGNALFTRSNGTWACP
;
A
#
# COMPACT_ATOMS: atom_id res chain seq x y z
N MET A 1 2.97 -2.67 -20.37
CA MET A 1 2.96 -2.32 -18.94
C MET A 1 4.40 -2.33 -18.48
N TYR A 2 4.96 -1.18 -18.11
CA TYR A 2 6.32 -1.09 -17.59
C TYR A 2 6.23 -1.04 -16.07
N LEU A 3 6.61 -2.12 -15.41
CA LEU A 3 6.79 -2.16 -13.96
C LEU A 3 8.19 -1.61 -13.65
N VAL A 4 8.26 -0.48 -12.95
CA VAL A 4 9.51 0.05 -12.39
C VAL A 4 9.52 -0.26 -10.90
N THR A 5 10.25 -1.31 -10.50
CA THR A 5 10.50 -1.64 -9.09
C THR A 5 11.67 -0.81 -8.58
N VAL A 6 11.46 -0.02 -7.52
CA VAL A 6 12.54 0.62 -6.75
C VAL A 6 12.54 0.01 -5.35
N GLY A 7 13.46 -0.93 -5.09
CA GLY A 7 13.58 -1.60 -3.80
C GLY A 7 14.67 -0.94 -2.94
N ALA A 8 14.28 -0.33 -1.83
CA ALA A 8 15.19 0.04 -0.74
C ALA A 8 14.97 -0.95 0.42
N SER A 9 15.95 -1.82 0.64
CA SER A 9 15.93 -3.05 1.46
C SER A 9 15.32 -4.29 0.78
N SER A 10 15.81 -5.48 1.16
CA SER A 10 15.48 -6.78 0.56
C SER A 10 14.02 -7.22 0.69
N LEU A 11 13.14 -6.39 1.29
CA LEU A 11 11.75 -6.71 1.57
C LEU A 11 10.78 -5.56 1.21
N SER A 12 11.25 -4.50 0.55
CA SER A 12 10.40 -3.39 0.14
C SER A 12 10.33 -3.26 -1.37
N THR A 13 9.12 -3.09 -1.90
CA THR A 13 8.86 -2.86 -3.31
C THR A 13 7.81 -1.78 -3.48
N MET A 14 7.87 -1.07 -4.59
CA MET A 14 6.88 -0.05 -4.92
C MET A 14 6.46 -0.12 -6.38
N GLU A 15 5.24 0.31 -6.64
CA GLU A 15 4.65 0.43 -7.98
C GLU A 15 3.84 1.72 -8.08
N LEU A 16 4.07 2.46 -9.17
CA LEU A 16 3.27 3.62 -9.55
C LEU A 16 2.28 3.18 -10.63
N SER A 17 1.01 3.53 -10.47
CA SER A 17 -0.03 3.24 -11.46
C SER A 17 0.29 3.91 -12.80
N GLY A 18 -0.24 3.35 -13.89
CA GLY A 18 -0.04 3.87 -15.25
C GLY A 18 -0.61 5.29 -15.45
N ASP A 19 -1.63 5.65 -14.67
CA ASP A 19 -2.19 7.02 -14.65
C ASP A 19 -1.36 8.00 -13.79
N GLY A 20 -0.35 7.51 -13.06
CA GLY A 20 0.55 8.30 -12.22
C GLY A 20 -0.07 8.87 -10.94
N ASN A 21 -1.28 8.42 -10.56
CA ASN A 21 -2.03 8.98 -9.43
C ASN A 21 -2.05 8.10 -8.18
N THR A 22 -1.63 6.84 -8.27
CA THR A 22 -1.58 5.91 -7.13
C THR A 22 -0.18 5.31 -7.00
N LEU A 23 0.40 5.40 -5.82
CA LEU A 23 1.66 4.75 -5.47
C LEU A 23 1.39 3.70 -4.40
N ALA A 24 1.70 2.45 -4.71
CA ALA A 24 1.66 1.33 -3.77
C ALA A 24 3.08 1.03 -3.26
N ILE A 25 3.22 0.86 -1.94
CA ILE A 25 4.48 0.49 -1.31
C ILE A 25 4.22 -0.71 -0.41
N LEU A 26 4.85 -1.84 -0.73
CA LEU A 26 4.94 -2.99 0.16
C LEU A 26 6.25 -2.90 0.94
N ALA A 27 6.18 -3.14 2.25
CA ALA A 27 7.33 -3.22 3.12
C ALA A 27 7.11 -4.29 4.21
N SER A 28 8.20 -4.79 4.78
CA SER A 28 8.14 -5.56 6.01
C SER A 28 7.70 -4.69 7.18
N ASN A 29 6.93 -5.28 8.09
CA ASN A 29 6.49 -4.71 9.36
C ASN A 29 6.90 -5.66 10.50
N ASP A 30 7.19 -5.11 11.67
CA ASP A 30 7.41 -5.89 12.89
C ASP A 30 6.24 -5.58 13.84
N PRO A 31 5.21 -6.45 13.92
CA PRO A 31 4.03 -6.20 14.73
C PRO A 31 4.37 -5.88 16.19
N GLY A 32 3.92 -4.72 16.68
CA GLY A 32 4.22 -4.26 18.03
C GLY A 32 5.56 -3.53 18.19
N ARG A 33 6.39 -3.48 17.14
CA ARG A 33 7.64 -2.71 17.10
C ARG A 33 7.76 -1.91 15.80
N GLN A 34 6.69 -1.18 15.48
CA GLN A 34 6.61 -0.36 14.27
C GLN A 34 7.77 0.64 14.24
N PRO A 35 8.63 0.61 13.20
CA PRO A 35 9.70 1.59 13.05
C PRO A 35 9.09 2.99 12.89
N PRO A 36 9.64 4.04 13.54
CA PRO A 36 9.24 5.43 13.31
C PRO A 36 9.25 5.83 11.82
N GLU A 37 10.10 5.16 11.02
CA GLU A 37 10.26 5.35 9.59
C GLU A 37 8.99 5.03 8.79
N LEU A 38 8.07 4.22 9.32
CA LEU A 38 6.79 3.96 8.66
C LEU A 38 5.80 5.15 8.79
N ASP A 39 6.00 6.08 9.73
CA ASP A 39 5.14 7.26 9.99
C ASP A 39 3.64 6.95 9.90
N ILE A 40 3.18 5.89 10.57
CA ILE A 40 1.79 5.43 10.49
C ILE A 40 0.92 6.18 11.47
N LYS A 41 -0.10 6.85 10.94
CA LYS A 41 -1.05 7.67 11.70
C LYS A 41 -2.36 6.91 11.86
N PRO A 42 -3.16 7.22 12.89
CA PRO A 42 -4.47 6.59 13.07
C PRO A 42 -5.39 6.68 11.85
N ALA A 43 -5.30 7.78 11.10
CA ALA A 43 -6.07 7.99 9.87
C ALA A 43 -5.68 7.03 8.73
N ASP A 44 -4.50 6.40 8.79
CA ASP A 44 -4.03 5.47 7.77
C ASP A 44 -4.63 4.07 7.96
N LEU A 45 -5.05 3.72 9.18
CA LEU A 45 -5.51 2.38 9.59
C LEU A 45 -6.97 2.10 9.18
N SER A 46 -7.39 2.64 8.03
CA SER A 46 -8.75 2.44 7.49
C SER A 46 -9.07 0.97 7.21
N CYS A 47 -8.06 0.13 6.99
CA CYS A 47 -8.19 -1.32 6.77
C CYS A 47 -7.88 -2.17 8.01
N GLY A 48 -7.91 -1.58 9.20
CA GLY A 48 -7.71 -2.29 10.47
C GLY A 48 -6.29 -2.17 11.05
N PRO A 49 -6.02 -2.89 12.15
CA PRO A 49 -4.78 -2.74 12.90
C PRO A 49 -3.59 -3.39 12.20
N MET A 50 -2.38 -2.91 12.52
CA MET A 50 -1.12 -3.37 11.96
C MET A 50 -0.54 -4.57 12.72
N VAL A 51 -1.09 -5.75 12.45
CA VAL A 51 -0.80 -6.97 13.21
C VAL A 51 0.04 -8.00 12.45
N GLY A 52 0.30 -7.83 11.16
CA GLY A 52 1.07 -8.77 10.34
C GLY A 52 2.45 -8.25 9.92
N SER A 53 3.33 -9.15 9.51
CA SER A 53 4.73 -8.90 9.16
C SER A 53 4.93 -8.21 7.81
N LEU A 54 3.86 -7.99 7.05
CA LEU A 54 3.86 -7.21 5.82
C LEU A 54 2.87 -6.05 5.91
N TYR A 55 3.23 -4.99 5.20
CA TYR A 55 2.52 -3.74 5.17
C TYR A 55 2.44 -3.17 3.75
N MET A 56 1.23 -2.97 3.26
CA MET A 56 0.95 -2.26 2.01
C MET A 56 0.43 -0.86 2.33
N ALA A 57 1.13 0.17 1.87
CA ALA A 57 0.72 1.55 1.92
C ALA A 57 0.24 2.00 0.54
N LEU A 58 -0.94 2.61 0.49
CA LEU A 58 -1.51 3.18 -0.74
C LEU A 58 -1.54 4.70 -0.62
N TYR A 59 -0.85 5.36 -1.54
CA TYR A 59 -0.81 6.81 -1.65
C TYR A 59 -1.54 7.27 -2.88
N ALA A 60 -2.22 8.41 -2.74
CA ALA A 60 -2.80 9.12 -3.86
C ALA A 60 -2.08 10.44 -4.08
N ARG A 61 -1.91 10.79 -5.34
CA ARG A 61 -1.40 12.08 -5.75
C ARG A 61 -2.55 13.08 -5.79
N ASN A 62 -2.41 14.17 -5.05
CA ASN A 62 -3.24 15.36 -5.20
C ASN A 62 -2.35 16.51 -5.63
N SER A 63 -2.42 16.87 -6.92
CA SER A 63 -1.56 17.87 -7.54
C SER A 63 -0.06 17.50 -7.42
N SER A 64 0.70 18.24 -6.62
CA SER A 64 2.13 17.98 -6.35
C SER A 64 2.38 17.19 -5.06
N THR A 65 1.33 16.84 -4.32
CA THR A 65 1.45 16.21 -3.00
C THR A 65 1.02 14.74 -3.04
N TRP A 66 1.71 13.90 -2.26
CA TRP A 66 1.33 12.51 -2.03
C TRP A 66 0.74 12.37 -0.63
N GLN A 67 -0.43 11.76 -0.54
CA GLN A 67 -1.12 11.52 0.72
C GLN A 67 -1.42 10.03 0.86
N ARG A 68 -1.08 9.45 2.02
CA ARG A 68 -1.47 8.08 2.33
C ARG A 68 -2.98 8.03 2.50
N GLN A 69 -3.61 7.03 1.91
CA GLN A 69 -5.05 6.83 1.95
C GLN A 69 -5.46 5.56 2.69
N ALA A 70 -4.60 4.55 2.66
CA ALA A 70 -4.83 3.29 3.33
C ALA A 70 -3.50 2.62 3.70
N ALA A 71 -3.56 1.89 4.81
CA ALA A 71 -2.56 0.98 5.32
C ALA A 71 -3.20 -0.40 5.49
N ILE A 72 -2.66 -1.42 4.80
CA ILE A 72 -3.14 -2.80 4.89
C ILE A 72 -2.04 -3.67 5.46
N SER A 73 -2.31 -4.35 6.56
CA SER A 73 -1.36 -5.29 7.17
C SER A 73 -1.78 -6.72 6.90
N ARG A 74 -0.81 -7.59 6.61
CA ARG A 74 -1.00 -9.04 6.46
C ARG A 74 0.20 -9.76 7.04
N GLU A 75 0.00 -10.98 7.50
CA GLU A 75 1.15 -11.77 7.94
C GLU A 75 2.05 -12.17 6.78
N ASN A 76 1.41 -12.66 5.71
CA ASN A 76 2.07 -13.06 4.48
C ASN A 76 1.23 -12.62 3.27
N ALA A 77 1.89 -12.44 2.14
CA ALA A 77 1.26 -12.16 0.87
C ALA A 77 2.07 -12.80 -0.26
N ASP A 78 1.53 -13.89 -0.81
CA ASP A 78 2.19 -14.67 -1.86
C ASP A 78 2.43 -13.86 -3.14
N SER A 79 1.56 -12.86 -3.38
CA SER A 79 1.67 -11.95 -4.52
C SER A 79 0.89 -10.66 -4.28
N TRP A 80 1.20 -9.63 -5.07
CA TRP A 80 0.44 -8.40 -5.13
C TRP A 80 0.58 -7.75 -6.51
N ALA A 81 -0.37 -6.90 -6.87
CA ALA A 81 -0.33 -6.12 -8.12
C ALA A 81 -1.20 -4.86 -8.00
N LEU A 82 -0.74 -3.74 -8.56
CA LEU A 82 -1.53 -2.52 -8.71
C LEU A 82 -2.18 -2.47 -10.10
N ALA A 83 -3.46 -2.13 -10.15
CA ALA A 83 -4.15 -1.91 -11.41
C ALA A 83 -3.58 -0.68 -12.13
N SER A 84 -3.51 -0.74 -13.47
CA SER A 84 -2.95 0.36 -14.28
C SER A 84 -3.69 1.69 -14.10
N ASP A 85 -4.97 1.66 -13.75
CA ASP A 85 -5.79 2.83 -13.48
C ASP A 85 -5.69 3.33 -12.04
N GLY A 86 -4.90 2.66 -11.20
CA GLY A 86 -4.66 3.03 -9.81
C GLY A 86 -5.85 2.82 -8.88
N ASN A 87 -6.94 2.18 -9.31
CA ASN A 87 -8.18 2.03 -8.54
C ASN A 87 -8.36 0.65 -7.90
N ALA A 88 -7.42 -0.28 -8.09
CA ALA A 88 -7.46 -1.57 -7.42
C ALA A 88 -6.07 -2.07 -7.09
N VAL A 89 -5.95 -2.77 -5.96
CA VAL A 89 -4.75 -3.55 -5.61
C VAL A 89 -5.17 -4.96 -5.25
N PHE A 90 -4.53 -5.93 -5.89
CA PHE A 90 -4.57 -7.32 -5.43
C PHE A 90 -3.45 -7.49 -4.40
N TYR A 91 -3.75 -8.02 -3.22
CA TYR A 91 -2.76 -8.22 -2.17
C TYR A 91 -3.04 -9.51 -1.40
N GLY A 92 -2.18 -10.51 -1.60
CA GLY A 92 -2.33 -11.86 -1.07
C GLY A 92 -3.50 -12.58 -1.72
N ASN A 93 -4.62 -12.69 -1.00
CA ASN A 93 -5.82 -13.39 -1.44
C ASN A 93 -7.05 -12.47 -1.56
N ALA A 94 -6.86 -11.15 -1.51
CA ALA A 94 -7.96 -10.20 -1.56
C ALA A 94 -7.71 -9.09 -2.59
N LEU A 95 -8.81 -8.63 -3.19
CA LEU A 95 -8.85 -7.46 -4.04
C LEU A 95 -9.40 -6.29 -3.22
N PHE A 96 -8.65 -5.20 -3.18
CA PHE A 96 -9.05 -3.93 -2.58
C PHE A 96 -9.35 -2.96 -3.71
N THR A 97 -10.48 -2.27 -3.64
CA THR A 97 -10.91 -1.33 -4.68
C THR A 97 -11.06 0.06 -4.10
N ARG A 98 -10.73 1.06 -4.91
CA ARG A 98 -10.84 2.46 -4.58
C ARG A 98 -12.04 3.08 -5.30
N SER A 99 -12.85 3.82 -4.56
CA SER A 99 -13.93 4.64 -5.13
C SER A 99 -13.97 5.98 -4.43
N ASN A 100 -14.05 7.07 -5.20
CA ASN A 100 -14.09 8.45 -4.70
C ASN A 100 -12.98 8.77 -3.69
N GLY A 101 -11.78 8.19 -3.89
CA GLY A 101 -10.64 8.41 -3.00
C GLY A 101 -10.60 7.52 -1.76
N THR A 102 -11.57 6.66 -1.51
CA THR A 102 -11.62 5.74 -0.38
C THR A 102 -11.35 4.30 -0.82
N TRP A 103 -10.47 3.60 -0.12
CA TRP A 103 -10.23 2.18 -0.32
C TRP A 103 -11.23 1.35 0.48
N ALA A 104 -11.90 0.41 -0.19
CA ALA A 104 -12.74 -0.58 0.46
C ALA A 104 -11.85 -1.72 0.98
N CYS A 105 -11.88 -1.91 2.29
CA CYS A 105 -11.18 -2.98 2.99
C CYS A 105 -12.18 -4.12 3.24
N PRO A 106 -11.88 -5.37 2.85
CA PRO A 106 -12.71 -6.53 3.16
C PRO A 106 -12.67 -6.91 4.65
#